data_AF-A0A1I8P3M2-F1
#
_entry.id   AF-A0A1I8P3M2-F1
#
_cell.length_a   1.000
_cell.length_b   1.000
_cell.length_c   1.000
_cell.angle_alpha   90.00
_cell.angle_beta   90.00
_cell.angle_gamma   90.00
#
_symmetry.space_group_name_H-M   'P 1'
#
loop_
_entity.id
_entity.type
_entity.pdbx_description
1 polymer ?
#
loop_
_entity_poly.entity_id
_entity_poly.type
_entity_poly.pdbx_seq_one_letter_code
_entity_poly.pdbx_strand_id
1 'polypeptide(L)'
;MPVVINFVRTQWRAFTNTHPLLRGCITYGVLWPTSSLIQQTMEGKNLRTYDYMRALRFGIFGSLYVAPSLYGWVKLTSAMWPQMSLRIGLVKAAIEQLSYGPFACASFFAGMSLLEGKTMQEAVQEVEKKFFPTFKVGICIWPILQTINFSMVPERNRLVFTSICSLMWTTFLAFMKMMDMQEDEALKTNTEVTPHKNDEIIRGKPYLPM
;
A
#
# COMPACT_ATOMS: atom_id res chain seq x y z
N MET A 1 29.62 6.21 -29.91
CA MET A 1 28.27 6.13 -29.30
C MET A 1 27.95 4.75 -28.71
N PRO A 2 27.97 3.61 -29.44
CA PRO A 2 27.55 2.32 -28.87
C PRO A 2 28.50 1.75 -27.80
N VAL A 3 29.81 2.02 -27.88
CA VAL A 3 30.80 1.55 -26.89
C VAL A 3 30.61 2.24 -25.54
N VAL A 4 30.36 3.55 -25.52
CA VAL A 4 30.11 4.31 -24.29
C VAL A 4 28.78 3.89 -23.65
N ILE A 5 27.73 3.71 -24.45
CA ILE A 5 26.43 3.22 -23.95
C ILE A 5 26.57 1.79 -23.39
N ASN A 6 27.31 0.91 -24.08
CA ASN A 6 27.56 -0.45 -23.60
C ASN A 6 28.44 -0.46 -22.35
N PHE A 7 29.46 0.40 -22.27
CA PHE A 7 30.30 0.55 -21.09
C PHE A 7 29.48 1.04 -19.88
N VAL A 8 28.74 2.14 -20.03
CA VAL A 8 27.84 2.67 -18.99
C VAL A 8 26.81 1.62 -18.57
N ARG A 9 26.19 0.91 -19.52
CA ARG A 9 25.25 -0.18 -19.22
C ARG A 9 25.91 -1.31 -18.44
N THR A 10 27.16 -1.66 -18.76
CA THR A 10 27.90 -2.75 -18.12
C THR A 10 28.35 -2.35 -16.72
N GLN A 11 28.86 -1.13 -16.53
CA GLN A 11 29.20 -0.56 -15.23
C GLN A 11 27.96 -0.38 -14.34
N TRP A 12 26.84 0.08 -14.90
CA TRP A 12 25.56 0.16 -14.20
C TRP A 12 25.06 -1.22 -13.76
N ARG A 13 25.14 -2.23 -14.62
CA ARG A 13 24.82 -3.62 -14.27
C ARG A 13 25.75 -4.18 -13.20
N ALA A 14 27.05 -3.91 -13.26
CA ALA A 14 28.00 -4.33 -12.24
C ALA A 14 27.66 -3.68 -10.89
N PHE A 15 27.51 -2.35 -10.85
CA PHE A 15 27.19 -1.59 -9.65
C PHE A 15 25.86 -2.02 -9.00
N THR A 16 24.82 -2.19 -9.80
CA THR A 16 23.49 -2.65 -9.33
C THR A 16 23.46 -4.11 -8.89
N ASN A 17 24.42 -4.94 -9.34
CA ASN A 17 24.58 -6.32 -8.86
C ASN A 17 25.36 -6.37 -7.53
N THR A 18 26.29 -5.45 -7.29
CA THR A 18 27.11 -5.43 -6.05
C THR A 18 26.35 -4.86 -4.85
N HIS A 19 25.34 -4.00 -5.07
CA HIS A 19 24.60 -3.34 -3.99
C HIS A 19 23.07 -3.55 -4.09
N PRO A 20 22.55 -4.76 -3.78
CA PRO A 20 21.11 -5.04 -3.85
C PRO A 20 20.24 -4.13 -2.99
N LEU A 21 20.75 -3.71 -1.82
CA LEU A 21 20.07 -2.76 -0.93
C LEU A 21 19.87 -1.40 -1.61
N LEU A 22 20.96 -0.82 -2.16
CA LEU A 22 20.90 0.48 -2.83
C LEU A 22 19.92 0.46 -4.00
N ARG A 23 19.90 -0.62 -4.77
CA ARG A 23 18.91 -0.81 -5.84
C ARG A 23 17.48 -0.82 -5.29
N GLY A 24 17.25 -1.48 -4.16
CA GLY A 24 15.99 -1.42 -3.42
C GLY A 24 15.62 0.03 -3.04
N CYS A 25 16.53 0.75 -2.39
CA CYS A 25 16.33 2.14 -1.98
C CYS A 25 15.95 3.04 -3.17
N ILE A 26 16.68 2.94 -4.29
CA ILE A 26 16.38 3.72 -5.51
C ILE A 26 15.00 3.36 -6.06
N THR A 27 14.67 2.07 -6.12
CA THR A 27 13.38 1.61 -6.68
C THR A 27 12.21 2.13 -5.84
N TYR A 28 12.30 1.99 -4.52
CA TYR A 28 11.28 2.52 -3.61
C TYR A 28 11.20 4.05 -3.66
N GLY A 29 12.35 4.73 -3.75
CA GLY A 29 12.42 6.19 -3.87
C GLY A 29 11.77 6.75 -5.14
N VAL A 30 11.56 5.93 -6.18
CA VAL A 30 10.84 6.33 -7.40
C VAL A 30 9.40 5.83 -7.38
N LEU A 31 9.16 4.56 -7.09
CA LEU A 31 7.84 3.95 -7.23
C LEU A 31 6.85 4.41 -6.16
N TRP A 32 7.30 4.68 -4.92
CA TRP A 32 6.39 5.10 -3.86
C TRP A 32 5.87 6.54 -4.02
N PRO A 33 6.70 7.54 -4.38
CA PRO A 33 6.18 8.86 -4.77
C PRO A 33 5.24 8.76 -5.96
N THR A 34 5.60 7.95 -6.97
CA THR A 34 4.74 7.72 -8.14
C THR A 34 3.39 7.17 -7.72
N SER A 35 3.35 6.20 -6.80
CA SER A 35 2.10 5.65 -6.30
C SER A 35 1.28 6.67 -5.53
N SER A 36 1.92 7.57 -4.77
CA SER A 36 1.24 8.69 -4.12
C SER A 36 0.62 9.66 -5.13
N LEU A 37 1.30 9.97 -6.22
CA LEU A 37 0.77 10.85 -7.28
C LEU A 37 -0.40 10.19 -8.02
N ILE A 38 -0.33 8.88 -8.29
CA ILE A 38 -1.46 8.12 -8.87
C ILE A 38 -2.67 8.18 -7.95
N GLN A 39 -2.49 7.92 -6.64
CA GLN A 39 -3.57 8.02 -5.66
C GLN A 39 -4.20 9.42 -5.64
N GLN A 40 -3.37 10.47 -5.70
CA GLN A 40 -3.86 11.86 -5.73
C GLN A 40 -4.64 12.18 -7.01
N THR A 41 -4.23 11.61 -8.14
CA THR A 41 -4.98 11.72 -9.40
C THR A 41 -6.35 11.07 -9.27
N MET A 42 -6.42 9.89 -8.64
CA MET A 42 -7.66 9.17 -8.37
C MET A 42 -8.55 9.97 -7.41
N GLU A 43 -7.97 10.60 -6.39
CA GLU A 43 -8.65 11.56 -5.51
C GLU A 43 -9.19 12.83 -6.25
N GLY A 44 -9.07 12.91 -7.58
CA GLY A 44 -9.58 14.02 -8.40
C GLY A 44 -8.69 15.27 -8.40
N LYS A 45 -7.46 15.18 -7.89
CA LYS A 45 -6.53 16.30 -7.88
C LYS A 45 -5.89 16.51 -9.25
N ASN A 46 -5.47 17.75 -9.51
CA ASN A 46 -4.76 18.15 -10.71
C ASN A 46 -3.29 18.46 -10.37
N LEU A 47 -2.43 18.60 -11.38
CA LEU A 47 -1.00 18.93 -11.21
C LEU A 47 -0.73 20.15 -10.30
N ARG A 48 -1.66 21.11 -10.25
CA ARG A 48 -1.57 22.31 -9.39
C ARG A 48 -1.99 22.06 -7.95
N THR A 49 -2.78 21.03 -7.68
CA THR A 49 -3.33 20.71 -6.35
C THR A 49 -2.71 19.45 -5.76
N TYR A 50 -1.73 18.85 -6.42
CA TYR A 50 -0.95 17.76 -5.88
C TYR A 50 -0.16 18.21 -4.65
N ASP A 51 -0.31 17.42 -3.59
CA ASP A 51 0.57 17.43 -2.44
C ASP A 51 1.86 16.68 -2.80
N TYR A 52 2.81 17.42 -3.37
CA TYR A 52 4.15 16.91 -3.66
C TYR A 52 4.93 16.57 -2.39
N MET A 53 4.58 17.17 -1.25
CA MET A 53 5.21 16.85 0.02
C MET A 53 4.78 15.46 0.51
N ARG A 54 3.52 15.06 0.28
CA ARG A 54 3.05 13.68 0.47
C ARG A 54 3.85 12.71 -0.39
N ALA A 55 4.02 13.01 -1.69
CA ALA A 55 4.82 12.16 -2.58
C ALA A 55 6.28 12.05 -2.10
N LEU A 56 6.87 13.15 -1.63
CA LEU A 56 8.22 13.16 -1.05
C LEU A 56 8.32 12.28 0.20
N ARG A 57 7.35 12.38 1.14
CA ARG A 57 7.31 11.53 2.34
C ARG A 57 7.24 10.04 1.99
N PHE A 58 6.43 9.67 1.00
CA PHE A 58 6.38 8.31 0.46
C PHE A 58 7.75 7.87 -0.07
N GLY A 59 8.45 8.75 -0.80
CA GLY A 59 9.81 8.48 -1.29
C GLY A 59 10.80 8.26 -0.16
N ILE A 60 10.88 9.19 0.78
CA ILE A 60 11.79 9.13 1.93
C ILE A 60 11.53 7.86 2.75
N PHE A 61 10.28 7.61 3.11
CA PHE A 61 9.91 6.44 3.91
C PHE A 61 10.20 5.15 3.15
N GLY A 62 9.83 5.09 1.87
CA GLY A 62 10.11 3.94 1.00
C GLY A 62 11.61 3.65 0.89
N SER A 63 12.42 4.66 0.56
CA SER A 63 13.84 4.48 0.26
C SER A 63 14.70 4.29 1.50
N LEU A 64 14.42 5.02 2.59
CA LEU A 64 15.30 5.06 3.76
C LEU A 64 14.86 4.12 4.89
N TYR A 65 13.59 3.71 4.91
CA TYR A 65 13.06 2.82 5.96
C TYR A 65 12.57 1.48 5.40
N VAL A 66 11.64 1.50 4.45
CA VAL A 66 10.99 0.27 3.98
C VAL A 66 11.97 -0.61 3.20
N ALA A 67 12.74 -0.05 2.26
CA ALA A 67 13.71 -0.82 1.49
C ALA A 67 14.79 -1.49 2.37
N PRO A 68 15.44 -0.80 3.32
CA PRO A 68 16.36 -1.43 4.27
C PRO A 68 15.69 -2.48 5.18
N SER A 69 14.51 -2.19 5.71
CA SER A 69 13.74 -3.13 6.54
C SER A 69 13.42 -4.42 5.78
N LEU A 70 12.88 -4.30 4.57
CA LEU A 70 12.55 -5.42 3.72
C LEU A 70 13.79 -6.18 3.26
N TYR A 71 14.89 -5.48 2.98
CA TYR A 71 16.18 -6.14 2.69
C TYR A 71 16.61 -7.05 3.84
N GLY A 72 16.55 -6.55 5.08
CA GLY A 72 16.84 -7.34 6.28
C GLY A 72 15.96 -8.59 6.37
N TRP A 73 14.65 -8.43 6.14
CA TRP A 73 13.70 -9.54 6.11
C TRP A 73 14.04 -10.59 5.03
N VAL A 74 14.35 -10.15 3.81
CA VAL A 74 14.73 -11.03 2.71
C VAL A 74 16.04 -11.76 3.00
N LYS A 75 17.03 -11.10 3.62
CA LYS A 75 18.28 -11.74 4.04
C LYS A 75 18.04 -12.79 5.11
N LEU A 76 17.24 -12.47 6.12
CA LEU A 76 16.88 -13.39 7.20
C LEU A 76 16.17 -14.64 6.67
N THR A 77 15.13 -14.46 5.85
CA THR A 77 14.37 -15.58 5.26
C THR A 77 15.20 -16.41 4.28
N SER A 78 16.18 -15.81 3.60
CA SER A 78 17.09 -16.54 2.71
C SER A 78 18.16 -17.31 3.48
N ALA A 79 18.57 -16.84 4.66
CA ALA A 79 19.45 -17.58 5.56
C ALA A 79 18.73 -18.77 6.22
N MET A 80 17.48 -18.60 6.65
CA MET A 80 16.70 -19.67 7.28
C MET A 80 16.23 -20.73 6.27
N TRP A 81 15.85 -20.32 5.06
CA TRP A 81 15.37 -21.22 4.01
C TRP A 81 15.98 -20.84 2.65
N PRO A 82 17.16 -21.35 2.30
CA PRO A 82 17.88 -20.95 1.09
C PRO A 82 17.22 -21.46 -0.20
N GLN A 83 16.40 -22.51 -0.15
CA GLN A 83 15.80 -23.10 -1.33
C GLN A 83 14.70 -22.22 -1.95
N MET A 84 14.67 -22.17 -3.28
CA MET A 84 13.58 -21.58 -4.06
C MET A 84 12.68 -22.71 -4.58
N SER A 85 11.57 -22.95 -3.89
CA SER A 85 10.52 -23.88 -4.32
C SER A 85 9.16 -23.34 -3.94
N LEU A 86 8.10 -23.79 -4.60
CA LEU A 86 6.73 -23.35 -4.29
C LEU A 86 6.37 -23.62 -2.81
N ARG A 87 6.73 -24.79 -2.30
CA ARG A 87 6.48 -25.15 -0.89
C ARG A 87 7.18 -24.20 0.08
N ILE A 88 8.44 -23.86 -0.17
CA ILE A 88 9.18 -22.91 0.67
C ILE A 88 8.63 -21.49 0.51
N GLY A 89 8.23 -21.10 -0.70
CA GLY A 89 7.58 -19.82 -0.96
C GLY A 89 6.30 -19.64 -0.15
N LEU A 90 5.45 -20.66 -0.10
CA LEU A 90 4.23 -20.67 0.70
C LEU A 90 4.53 -20.53 2.19
N VAL A 91 5.50 -21.29 2.72
CA VAL A 91 5.90 -21.23 4.14
C VAL A 91 6.44 -19.84 4.47
N LYS A 92 7.34 -19.29 3.65
CA LYS A 92 7.88 -17.94 3.85
C LYS A 92 6.80 -16.88 3.81
N ALA A 93 5.88 -16.96 2.86
CA ALA A 93 4.77 -16.03 2.74
C ALA A 93 3.86 -16.10 3.97
N ALA A 94 3.52 -17.29 4.46
CA ALA A 94 2.73 -17.47 5.68
C ALA A 94 3.42 -16.88 6.91
N ILE A 95 4.71 -17.17 7.10
CA ILE A 95 5.50 -16.62 8.21
C ILE A 95 5.59 -15.09 8.09
N GLU A 96 5.79 -14.57 6.90
CA GLU A 96 5.81 -13.13 6.64
C GLU A 96 4.50 -12.48 7.07
N GLN A 97 3.35 -13.05 6.67
CA GLN A 97 2.05 -12.52 7.05
C GLN A 97 1.76 -12.59 8.56
N LEU A 98 2.39 -13.49 9.31
CA LEU A 98 2.23 -13.57 10.76
C LEU A 98 3.22 -12.70 11.54
N SER A 99 4.29 -12.22 10.90
CA SER A 99 5.37 -11.48 11.57
C SER A 99 5.63 -10.13 10.91
N TYR A 100 6.33 -10.10 9.79
CA TYR A 100 6.72 -8.88 9.10
C TYR A 100 5.53 -8.10 8.51
N GLY A 101 4.47 -8.77 8.06
CA GLY A 101 3.28 -8.15 7.48
C GLY A 101 2.57 -7.19 8.45
N PRO A 102 2.17 -7.64 9.66
CA PRO A 102 1.60 -6.78 10.69
C PRO A 102 2.53 -5.62 11.04
N PHE A 103 3.82 -5.89 11.22
CA PHE A 103 4.82 -4.87 11.50
C PHE A 103 4.94 -3.83 10.37
N ALA A 104 4.99 -4.27 9.12
CA ALA A 104 5.10 -3.40 7.95
C ALA A 104 3.85 -2.52 7.79
N CYS A 105 2.65 -3.09 8.00
CA CYS A 105 1.39 -2.35 7.93
C CYS A 105 1.31 -1.28 9.03
N ALA A 106 1.58 -1.65 10.28
CA ALA A 106 1.56 -0.72 11.40
C ALA A 106 2.63 0.38 11.26
N SER A 107 3.87 0.00 10.91
CA SER A 107 4.95 0.97 10.71
C SER A 107 4.70 1.90 9.53
N PHE A 108 4.03 1.45 8.47
CA PHE A 108 3.61 2.33 7.37
C PHE A 108 2.66 3.42 7.86
N PHE A 109 1.57 3.07 8.54
CA PHE A 109 0.60 4.08 9.00
C PHE A 109 1.19 5.01 10.05
N ALA A 110 1.94 4.47 11.01
CA ALA A 110 2.63 5.26 12.03
C ALA A 110 3.67 6.19 11.39
N GLY A 111 4.57 5.64 10.57
CA GLY A 111 5.66 6.39 9.94
C GLY A 111 5.17 7.47 9.00
N MET A 112 4.14 7.19 8.19
CA MET A 112 3.53 8.21 7.34
C MET A 112 2.86 9.33 8.15
N SER A 113 2.20 8.99 9.25
CA SER A 113 1.58 9.99 10.15
C SER A 113 2.63 10.88 10.81
N LEU A 114 3.71 10.30 11.31
CA LEU A 114 4.82 11.05 11.91
C LEU A 114 5.51 11.95 10.88
N LEU A 115 5.72 11.48 9.65
CA LEU A 115 6.28 12.28 8.55
C LEU A 115 5.34 13.41 8.09
N GLU A 116 4.02 13.24 8.30
CA GLU A 116 3.03 14.30 8.10
C GLU A 116 3.11 15.38 9.19
N GLY A 117 3.81 15.12 10.29
CA GLY A 117 3.98 16.04 11.43
C GLY A 117 2.98 15.79 12.56
N LYS A 118 2.22 14.69 12.52
CA LYS A 118 1.29 14.29 13.58
C LYS A 118 2.05 13.85 14.83
N THR A 119 1.41 14.01 15.98
CA THR A 119 1.90 13.52 17.27
C THR A 119 1.91 11.99 17.30
N MET A 120 2.68 11.41 18.25
CA MET A 120 2.71 9.96 18.43
C MET A 120 1.32 9.38 18.75
N GLN A 121 0.51 10.12 19.52
CA GLN A 121 -0.85 9.69 19.87
C GLN A 121 -1.75 9.62 18.63
N GLU A 122 -1.72 10.63 17.77
CA GLU A 122 -2.46 10.63 16.50
C GLU A 122 -1.97 9.54 15.54
N ALA A 123 -0.66 9.26 15.52
CA ALA A 123 -0.10 8.18 14.72
C ALA A 123 -0.62 6.80 15.18
N VAL A 124 -0.73 6.57 16.50
CA VAL A 124 -1.31 5.34 17.05
C VAL A 124 -2.78 5.22 16.69
N GLN A 125 -3.56 6.29 16.83
CA GLN A 125 -4.97 6.31 16.44
C GLN A 125 -5.17 6.00 14.95
N GLU A 126 -4.30 6.52 14.08
CA GLU A 126 -4.33 6.23 12.65
C GLU A 126 -4.06 4.74 12.38
N VAL A 127 -3.10 4.13 13.09
CA VAL A 127 -2.83 2.69 13.01
C VAL A 127 -4.07 1.91 13.46
N GLU A 128 -4.62 2.18 14.64
CA GLU A 128 -5.80 1.48 15.16
C GLU A 128 -6.98 1.54 14.19
N LYS A 129 -7.22 2.70 13.59
CA LYS A 129 -8.31 2.92 12.64
C LYS A 129 -8.10 2.18 11.32
N LYS A 130 -6.89 2.19 10.76
CA LYS A 130 -6.63 1.72 9.39
C LYS A 130 -6.04 0.32 9.31
N PHE A 131 -5.41 -0.16 10.38
CA PHE A 131 -4.69 -1.42 10.40
C PHE A 131 -5.60 -2.59 10.06
N PHE A 132 -6.67 -2.83 10.84
CA PHE A 132 -7.52 -4.00 10.66
C PHE A 132 -8.22 -4.04 9.29
N PRO A 133 -8.86 -2.95 8.81
CA PRO A 133 -9.47 -2.94 7.48
C PRO A 133 -8.45 -3.24 6.38
N THR A 134 -7.29 -2.58 6.42
CA THR A 134 -6.25 -2.73 5.40
C THR A 134 -5.62 -4.12 5.44
N PHE A 135 -5.31 -4.63 6.64
CA PHE A 135 -4.68 -5.92 6.84
C PHE A 135 -5.61 -7.08 6.47
N LYS A 136 -6.92 -6.96 6.74
CA LYS A 136 -7.92 -7.95 6.35
C LYS A 136 -8.00 -8.14 4.85
N VAL A 137 -7.88 -7.08 4.06
CA VAL A 137 -7.81 -7.21 2.60
C VAL A 137 -6.42 -7.68 2.16
N GLY A 138 -5.38 -7.17 2.82
CA GLY A 138 -3.99 -7.49 2.52
C GLY A 138 -3.67 -8.98 2.70
N ILE A 139 -4.19 -9.63 3.74
CA ILE A 139 -3.94 -11.05 4.03
C ILE A 139 -4.46 -11.99 2.93
N CYS A 140 -5.40 -11.55 2.10
CA CYS A 140 -5.89 -12.33 0.97
C CYS A 140 -5.01 -12.20 -0.27
N ILE A 141 -4.28 -11.08 -0.41
CA ILE A 141 -3.54 -10.73 -1.63
C ILE A 141 -2.03 -10.93 -1.44
N TRP A 142 -1.46 -10.39 -0.36
CA TRP A 142 -0.03 -10.41 -0.10
C TRP A 142 0.59 -11.81 0.00
N PRO A 143 -0.02 -12.84 0.64
CA PRO A 143 0.60 -14.15 0.65
C PRO A 143 0.72 -14.77 -0.74
N ILE A 144 -0.19 -14.48 -1.67
CA ILE A 144 -0.09 -14.94 -3.06
C ILE A 144 1.10 -14.25 -3.74
N LEU A 145 1.17 -12.92 -3.64
CA LEU A 145 2.27 -12.13 -4.21
C LEU A 145 3.64 -12.53 -3.64
N GLN A 146 3.72 -12.76 -2.33
CA GLN A 146 4.97 -13.15 -1.68
C GLN A 146 5.34 -14.60 -1.96
N THR A 147 4.36 -15.50 -2.16
CA THR A 147 4.65 -16.85 -2.62
C THR A 147 5.32 -16.81 -3.99
N ILE A 148 4.80 -16.01 -4.92
CA ILE A 148 5.43 -15.78 -6.23
C ILE A 148 6.83 -15.18 -6.06
N ASN A 149 6.97 -14.18 -5.20
CA ASN A 149 8.25 -13.52 -4.93
C ASN A 149 9.33 -14.49 -4.42
N PHE A 150 9.00 -15.33 -3.43
CA PHE A 150 9.96 -16.25 -2.83
C PHE A 150 10.24 -17.50 -3.67
N SER A 151 9.28 -17.94 -4.49
CA SER A 151 9.42 -19.16 -5.30
C SER A 151 9.98 -18.89 -6.71
N MET A 152 9.68 -17.75 -7.32
CA MET A 152 10.00 -17.47 -8.72
C MET A 152 10.97 -16.30 -8.90
N VAL A 153 11.03 -15.34 -7.97
CA VAL A 153 11.86 -14.14 -8.12
C VAL A 153 13.24 -14.35 -7.47
N PRO A 154 14.34 -14.17 -8.22
CA PRO A 154 15.68 -14.22 -7.66
C PRO A 154 15.87 -13.20 -6.53
N GLU A 155 16.60 -13.55 -5.47
CA GLU A 155 16.77 -12.73 -4.25
C GLU A 155 17.08 -11.24 -4.56
N ARG A 156 18.00 -10.99 -5.50
CA ARG A 156 18.40 -9.65 -5.95
C ARG A 156 17.28 -8.78 -6.52
N ASN A 157 16.18 -9.38 -6.97
CA ASN A 157 15.04 -8.70 -7.60
C ASN A 157 13.81 -8.65 -6.69
N ARG A 158 13.83 -9.32 -5.52
CA ARG A 158 12.65 -9.42 -4.65
C ARG A 158 12.15 -8.07 -4.16
N LEU A 159 13.06 -7.15 -3.80
CA LEU A 159 12.69 -5.79 -3.39
C LEU A 159 12.02 -5.01 -4.53
N VAL A 160 12.53 -5.16 -5.76
CA VAL A 160 11.95 -4.50 -6.93
C VAL A 160 10.55 -5.05 -7.21
N PHE A 161 10.39 -6.37 -7.18
CA PHE A 161 9.09 -7.00 -7.33
C PHE A 161 8.10 -6.51 -6.26
N THR A 162 8.48 -6.56 -4.99
CA THR A 162 7.64 -6.09 -3.88
C THR A 162 7.27 -4.62 -4.04
N SER A 163 8.19 -3.76 -4.47
CA SER A 163 7.89 -2.33 -4.69
C SER A 163 6.86 -2.07 -5.79
N ILE A 164 6.88 -2.86 -6.87
CA ILE A 164 5.88 -2.79 -7.95
C ILE A 164 4.52 -3.26 -7.42
N CYS A 165 4.49 -4.37 -6.67
CA CYS A 165 3.30 -4.83 -5.97
C CYS A 165 2.76 -3.77 -4.99
N SER A 166 3.62 -3.07 -4.25
CA SER A 166 3.22 -1.98 -3.36
C SER A 166 2.58 -0.83 -4.13
N LEU A 167 3.11 -0.45 -5.29
CA LEU A 167 2.48 0.58 -6.14
C LEU A 167 1.06 0.16 -6.54
N MET A 168 0.90 -1.07 -7.05
CA MET A 168 -0.41 -1.61 -7.41
C MET A 168 -1.36 -1.66 -6.21
N TRP A 169 -0.86 -2.12 -5.06
CA TRP A 169 -1.61 -2.17 -3.80
C TRP A 169 -2.13 -0.80 -3.38
N THR A 170 -1.27 0.22 -3.40
CA THR A 170 -1.68 1.58 -3.02
C THR A 170 -2.70 2.19 -4.00
N THR A 171 -2.59 1.86 -5.29
CA THR A 171 -3.57 2.26 -6.31
C THR A 171 -4.91 1.59 -6.06
N PHE A 172 -4.88 0.29 -5.77
CA PHE A 172 -6.07 -0.49 -5.40
C PHE A 172 -6.75 0.05 -4.14
N LEU A 173 -6.00 0.39 -3.10
CA LEU A 173 -6.56 0.99 -1.88
C LEU A 173 -7.22 2.35 -2.14
N ALA A 174 -6.63 3.19 -3.00
CA ALA A 174 -7.28 4.45 -3.39
C ALA A 174 -8.57 4.20 -4.17
N PHE A 175 -8.60 3.19 -5.05
CA PHE A 175 -9.81 2.79 -5.76
C PHE A 175 -10.93 2.35 -4.81
N MET A 176 -10.63 1.43 -3.89
CA MET A 176 -11.59 0.95 -2.88
C MET A 176 -12.13 2.11 -2.06
N LYS A 177 -11.25 2.99 -1.57
CA LYS A 177 -11.64 4.16 -0.78
C LYS A 177 -12.57 5.10 -1.54
N MET A 178 -12.38 5.28 -2.84
CA MET A 178 -13.30 6.10 -3.65
C MET A 178 -14.68 5.46 -3.79
N MET A 179 -14.73 4.14 -3.99
CA MET A 179 -16.00 3.43 -4.07
C MET A 179 -16.78 3.53 -2.77
N ASP A 180 -16.12 3.32 -1.63
CA ASP A 180 -16.75 3.42 -0.31
C ASP A 180 -17.35 4.83 -0.08
N MET A 181 -16.65 5.90 -0.49
CA MET A 181 -17.17 7.27 -0.39
C MET A 181 -18.41 7.50 -1.25
N GLN A 182 -18.42 6.96 -2.47
CA GLN A 182 -19.56 7.09 -3.39
C GLN A 182 -20.80 6.36 -2.84
N GLU A 183 -20.60 5.19 -2.23
CA GLU A 183 -21.66 4.43 -1.58
C GLU A 183 -22.23 5.20 -0.36
N ASP A 184 -21.35 5.74 0.49
CA ASP A 184 -21.73 6.57 1.64
C ASP A 184 -22.53 7.82 1.22
N GLU A 185 -22.14 8.49 0.14
CA GLU A 185 -22.87 9.63 -0.42
C GLU A 185 -24.25 9.24 -0.94
N ALA A 186 -24.34 8.14 -1.71
CA ALA A 186 -25.61 7.63 -2.22
C ALA A 186 -26.58 7.24 -1.09
N LEU A 187 -26.08 6.63 -0.02
CA LEU A 187 -26.86 6.29 1.18
C LEU A 187 -27.43 7.54 1.87
N LYS A 188 -26.62 8.60 2.03
CA LYS A 188 -27.06 9.87 2.62
C LYS A 188 -28.14 10.54 1.76
N THR A 189 -27.91 10.65 0.45
CA THR A 189 -28.89 11.24 -0.47
C THR A 189 -30.21 10.47 -0.47
N ASN A 190 -30.18 9.13 -0.48
CA ASN A 190 -31.41 8.33 -0.40
C ASN A 190 -32.16 8.53 0.92
N THR A 191 -31.44 8.65 2.04
CA THR A 191 -32.04 8.86 3.37
C THR A 191 -32.69 10.25 3.48
N GLU A 192 -32.03 11.29 2.96
CA GLU A 192 -32.53 12.68 2.94
C GLU A 192 -33.73 12.89 1.98
N VAL A 193 -33.90 12.04 0.97
CA VAL A 193 -35.07 12.08 0.05
C VAL A 193 -36.29 11.33 0.63
N THR A 194 -36.09 10.41 1.58
CA THR A 194 -37.15 9.65 2.27
C THR A 194 -37.79 10.19 3.58
N PRO A 195 -37.62 11.44 4.08
CA PRO A 195 -38.23 11.83 5.36
C PRO A 195 -39.76 11.98 5.34
N HIS A 196 -40.40 12.19 4.18
CA HIS A 196 -41.77 12.73 4.15
C HIS A 196 -42.88 11.82 3.60
N LYS A 197 -42.59 10.62 3.08
CA LYS A 197 -43.64 9.79 2.45
C LYS A 197 -44.43 8.90 3.43
N ASN A 198 -43.88 8.61 4.62
CA ASN A 198 -44.54 7.72 5.58
C ASN A 198 -45.47 8.45 6.57
N ASP A 199 -45.33 9.76 6.74
CA ASP A 199 -46.13 10.57 7.68
C ASP A 199 -47.47 11.07 7.11
N GLU A 200 -47.64 11.02 5.79
CA GLU A 200 -48.92 11.34 5.14
C GLU A 200 -49.91 10.16 5.14
N ILE A 201 -49.42 8.92 5.24
CA ILE A 201 -50.29 7.73 5.21
C ILE A 201 -50.97 7.49 6.57
N ILE A 202 -50.37 7.92 7.68
CA ILE A 202 -50.94 7.74 9.03
C ILE A 202 -51.95 8.84 9.40
N ARG A 203 -51.88 10.03 8.77
CA ARG A 203 -52.77 11.16 9.08
C ARG A 203 -54.12 11.17 8.33
N GLY A 204 -54.38 10.15 7.51
CA GLY A 204 -55.56 10.07 6.63
C GLY A 204 -56.73 9.21 7.12
N LYS A 205 -56.85 8.87 8.41
CA LYS A 205 -58.07 8.19 8.91
C LYS A 205 -59.08 9.23 9.42
N PRO A 206 -60.24 9.43 8.74
CA PRO A 206 -61.31 10.24 9.28
C PRO A 206 -61.94 9.52 10.48
N TYR A 207 -62.06 10.24 11.59
CA TYR A 207 -62.95 9.87 12.69
C TYR A 207 -64.39 9.84 12.18
N LEU A 208 -65.04 8.67 12.22
CA LEU A 208 -66.49 8.55 12.08
C LEU A 208 -67.11 8.64 13.49
N PRO A 209 -68.00 9.61 13.77
CA PRO A 209 -68.81 9.62 14.98
C PRO A 209 -70.10 8.79 14.81
N MET A 210 -70.38 7.98 15.85
CA MET A 210 -71.56 7.15 16.20
C MET A 210 -72.13 6.20 15.14
#